data_AF-G5QZW1-F1
#
_entry.id   AF-G5QZW1-F1
#
_cell.length_a   1.000
_cell.length_b   1.000
_cell.length_c   1.000
_cell.angle_alpha   90.00
_cell.angle_beta   90.00
_cell.angle_gamma   90.00
#
_symmetry.space_group_name_H-M   'P 1'
#
loop_
_entity.id
_entity.type
_entity.pdbx_description
1 polymer ?
#
loop_
_entity_poly.entity_id
_entity_poly.type
_entity_poly.pdbx_seq_one_letter_code
_entity_poly.pdbx_strand_id
1 'polypeptide(L)'
;WARRFAIDFVGGDLKAAAPKGIEPVITLSSGEAKQVEILYVEPFDGYRIQFDWYPTSDSTAPVDMRMFLRCQGEAISETWLYQYFPPAPDKRRYVDDRIMR
;
A
#
# COMPACT_ATOMS: atom_id res chain seq x y z
N TRP A 1 -14.92 -5.72 4.59
CA TRP A 1 -13.70 -5.49 5.38
C TRP A 1 -12.52 -5.52 4.43
N ALA A 2 -11.53 -4.68 4.68
CA ALA A 2 -10.24 -4.67 3.98
C ALA A 2 -9.16 -4.29 4.99
N ARG A 3 -7.90 -4.58 4.64
CA ARG A 3 -6.76 -4.04 5.39
C ARG A 3 -6.11 -2.93 4.60
N ARG A 4 -6.11 -1.72 5.14
CA ARG A 4 -5.39 -0.59 4.56
C ARG A 4 -3.90 -0.67 4.88
N PHE A 5 -3.08 -0.41 3.88
CA PHE A 5 -1.66 -0.17 4.03
C PHE A 5 -1.37 1.25 3.56
N ALA A 6 -0.51 1.94 4.30
CA ALA A 6 0.01 3.26 3.96
C ALA A 6 1.53 3.19 4.04
N ILE A 7 2.19 3.52 2.94
CA ILE A 7 3.64 3.47 2.81
C ILE A 7 4.12 4.85 2.38
N ASP A 8 5.05 5.40 3.13
CA ASP A 8 5.61 6.73 2.90
C ASP A 8 6.97 6.63 2.22
N PHE A 9 7.10 7.31 1.10
CA PHE A 9 8.36 7.47 0.38
C PHE A 9 8.83 8.92 0.48
N VAL A 10 10.08 9.09 0.89
CA VAL A 10 10.72 10.41 1.08
C VAL A 10 12.08 10.42 0.38
N GLY A 11 12.44 11.56 -0.21
CA GLY A 11 13.74 11.78 -0.82
C GLY A 11 13.82 11.34 -2.29
N GLY A 12 15.06 11.22 -2.78
CA GLY A 12 15.35 10.94 -4.19
C GLY A 12 14.74 11.98 -5.13
N ASP A 13 14.39 11.54 -6.35
CA ASP A 13 13.79 12.38 -7.38
C ASP A 13 12.26 12.39 -7.34
N LEU A 14 11.63 11.92 -6.25
CA LEU A 14 10.17 11.74 -6.18
C LEU A 14 9.39 13.02 -6.48
N LYS A 15 9.81 14.16 -5.92
CA LYS A 15 9.15 15.45 -6.20
C LYS A 15 9.32 15.92 -7.64
N ALA A 16 10.46 15.64 -8.27
CA ALA A 16 10.71 15.95 -9.66
C ALA A 16 9.97 14.98 -10.62
N ALA A 17 9.72 13.76 -10.17
CA ALA A 17 8.97 12.73 -10.89
C ALA A 17 7.44 12.93 -10.79
N ALA A 18 6.93 13.47 -9.68
CA ALA A 18 5.49 13.62 -9.46
C ALA A 18 4.73 14.37 -10.58
N PRO A 19 5.22 15.51 -11.10
CA PRO A 19 4.59 16.19 -12.24
C PRO A 19 4.56 15.35 -13.52
N LYS A 20 5.44 14.36 -13.65
CA LYS A 20 5.53 13.44 -14.80
C LYS A 20 4.64 12.21 -14.66
N GLY A 21 4.04 12.00 -13.48
CA GLY A 21 3.22 10.84 -13.14
C GLY A 21 4.02 9.76 -12.41
N ILE A 22 3.74 9.61 -11.12
CA ILE A 22 4.22 8.49 -10.30
C ILE A 22 3.18 7.37 -10.34
N GLU A 23 3.65 6.14 -10.51
CA GLU A 23 2.84 4.94 -10.54
C GLU A 23 3.35 3.94 -9.49
N PRO A 24 2.52 3.56 -8.50
CA PRO A 24 2.85 2.46 -7.61
C PRO A 24 2.67 1.12 -8.34
N VAL A 25 3.74 0.34 -8.42
CA VAL A 25 3.71 -1.02 -8.93
C VAL A 25 3.56 -1.97 -7.75
N ILE A 26 2.36 -2.50 -7.56
CA ILE A 26 2.01 -3.37 -6.43
C ILE A 26 1.92 -4.82 -6.91
N THR A 27 2.58 -5.74 -6.19
CA THR A 27 2.47 -7.18 -6.43
C THR A 27 2.09 -7.88 -5.13
N LEU A 28 1.10 -8.75 -5.21
CA LEU A 28 0.55 -9.51 -4.08
C LEU A 28 0.57 -10.99 -4.44
N SER A 29 1.00 -11.86 -3.51
CA SER A 29 0.92 -13.31 -3.74
C SER A 29 -0.53 -13.83 -3.68
N SER A 30 -1.42 -13.13 -2.98
CA SER A 30 -2.87 -13.40 -2.96
C SER A 30 -3.70 -12.17 -2.56
N GLY A 31 -5.00 -12.20 -2.86
CA GLY A 31 -5.88 -11.05 -2.70
C GLY A 31 -5.70 -9.99 -3.79
N GLU A 32 -6.35 -8.84 -3.60
CA GLU A 32 -6.37 -7.75 -4.58
C GLU A 32 -6.10 -6.41 -3.89
N ALA A 33 -5.26 -5.57 -4.49
CA ALA A 33 -5.13 -4.17 -4.12
C ALA A 33 -6.21 -3.35 -4.82
N LYS A 34 -6.96 -2.55 -4.07
CA LYS A 34 -7.98 -1.61 -4.57
C LYS A 34 -7.81 -0.26 -3.87
N GLN A 35 -8.52 0.75 -4.38
CA GLN A 35 -8.52 2.10 -3.78
C GLN A 35 -7.10 2.64 -3.60
N VAL A 36 -6.30 2.52 -4.65
CA VAL A 36 -4.91 3.00 -4.64
C VAL A 36 -4.92 4.52 -4.71
N GLU A 37 -4.33 5.17 -3.71
CA GLU A 37 -4.24 6.62 -3.59
C GLU A 37 -2.77 7.04 -3.47
N ILE A 38 -2.43 8.13 -4.15
CA ILE A 38 -1.11 8.77 -4.08
C ILE A 38 -1.33 10.14 -3.46
N LEU A 39 -0.80 10.34 -2.25
CA LEU A 39 -1.02 11.55 -1.48
C LEU A 39 0.31 12.23 -1.22
N TYR A 40 0.41 13.51 -1.58
CA TYR A 40 1.50 14.33 -1.05
C TYR A 40 1.21 14.65 0.42
N VAL A 41 2.19 14.47 1.29
CA VAL A 41 2.06 14.72 2.72
C VAL A 41 3.14 15.71 3.16
N GLU A 42 2.69 16.94 3.37
CA GLU A 42 3.55 18.08 3.71
C GLU A 42 4.39 17.87 4.99
N PRO A 43 3.86 17.32 6.12
CA PRO A 43 4.65 17.16 7.35
C PRO A 43 5.96 16.38 7.24
N PHE A 44 6.05 15.41 6.31
CA PHE A 44 7.28 14.66 6.05
C PHE A 44 7.82 14.88 4.63
N ASP A 45 7.23 15.84 3.91
CA ASP A 45 7.73 16.30 2.63
C ASP A 45 7.88 15.20 1.56
N GLY A 46 6.90 14.29 1.52
CA GLY A 46 6.97 13.07 0.70
C GLY A 46 5.62 12.60 0.17
N TYR A 47 5.63 11.42 -0.44
CA TYR A 47 4.44 10.79 -1.01
C TYR A 47 4.05 9.55 -0.22
N ARG A 48 2.79 9.52 0.21
CA ARG A 48 2.14 8.35 0.78
C ARG A 48 1.38 7.62 -0.31
N ILE A 49 1.69 6.34 -0.47
CA ILE A 49 0.84 5.43 -1.24
C ILE A 49 -0.07 4.71 -0.25
N GLN A 50 -1.37 4.80 -0.47
CA GLN A 50 -2.35 4.00 0.25
C GLN A 50 -3.00 3.00 -0.70
N PHE A 51 -3.27 1.80 -0.21
CA PHE A 51 -4.17 0.88 -0.89
C PHE A 51 -4.87 0.00 0.14
N ASP A 52 -6.04 -0.48 -0.25
CA ASP A 52 -6.82 -1.44 0.51
C ASP A 52 -6.60 -2.83 -0.07
N TRP A 53 -6.09 -3.74 0.75
CA TRP A 53 -6.00 -5.16 0.42
C TRP A 53 -7.34 -5.85 0.74
N TYR A 54 -7.90 -6.48 -0.28
CA TYR A 54 -9.11 -7.29 -0.19
C TYR A 54 -8.76 -8.78 -0.32
N PRO A 55 -9.22 -9.64 0.60
CA PRO A 55 -9.08 -11.08 0.44
C PRO A 55 -9.92 -11.57 -0.73
N THR A 56 -9.36 -12.45 -1.56
CA THR A 56 -10.09 -13.17 -2.62
C THR A 56 -10.45 -14.61 -2.23
N SER A 57 -10.05 -15.03 -1.02
CA SER A 57 -10.40 -16.33 -0.44
C SER A 57 -10.42 -16.26 1.10
N ASP A 58 -10.85 -17.36 1.72
CA ASP A 58 -10.84 -17.53 3.18
C ASP A 58 -9.48 -17.96 3.74
N SER A 59 -8.47 -18.09 2.89
CA SER A 59 -7.10 -18.46 3.31
C SER A 59 -6.55 -17.49 4.36
N THR A 60 -5.83 -18.06 5.32
CA THR A 60 -5.05 -17.36 6.35
C THR A 60 -3.55 -17.47 6.11
N ALA A 61 -3.14 -18.05 4.97
CA ALA A 61 -1.74 -18.13 4.58
C ALA A 61 -1.12 -16.73 4.48
N PRO A 62 0.19 -16.58 4.76
CA PRO A 62 0.87 -15.30 4.62
C PRO A 62 0.74 -14.74 3.20
N VAL A 63 0.57 -13.43 3.10
CA VAL A 63 0.50 -12.69 1.84
C VAL A 63 1.80 -11.93 1.68
N ASP A 64 2.56 -12.28 0.66
CA ASP A 64 3.77 -11.54 0.31
C ASP A 64 3.37 -10.33 -0.51
N MET A 65 3.81 -9.16 -0.05
CA MET A 65 3.49 -7.87 -0.63
C MET A 65 4.79 -7.19 -1.06
N ARG A 66 4.79 -6.72 -2.30
CA ARG A 66 5.89 -5.95 -2.88
C ARG A 66 5.34 -4.66 -3.47
N MET A 67 6.03 -3.56 -3.26
CA MET A 67 5.74 -2.31 -3.94
C MET A 67 7.00 -1.50 -4.23
N PHE A 68 7.03 -0.85 -5.39
CA PHE A 68 7.96 0.24 -5.69
C PHE A 68 7.26 1.31 -6.54
N LEU A 69 7.86 2.48 -6.64
CA LEU A 69 7.37 3.58 -7.46
C LEU A 69 8.08 3.59 -8.81
N ARG A 70 7.30 3.81 -9.87
CA ARG A 70 7.75 3.99 -11.24
C ARG A 70 7.35 5.36 -11.76
N CYS A 71 8.18 5.95 -12.61
CA CYS A 71 7.82 7.12 -13.42
C CYS A 71 8.37 6.91 -14.83
N GLN A 72 7.52 7.07 -15.85
CA GLN A 72 7.91 6.93 -17.27
C GLN A 72 8.68 5.63 -17.60
N GLY A 73 8.35 4.52 -16.93
CA GLY A 73 8.99 3.22 -17.17
C GLY A 73 10.18 2.92 -16.25
N GLU A 74 10.72 3.92 -15.54
CA GLU A 74 11.89 3.77 -14.66
C GLU A 74 11.47 3.66 -13.19
N ALA A 75 12.12 2.76 -12.44
CA ALA A 75 11.93 2.67 -10.99
C ALA A 75 12.62 3.86 -10.30
N ILE A 76 11.88 4.58 -9.46
CA ILE A 76 12.34 5.81 -8.79
C ILE A 76 12.40 5.68 -7.27
N SER A 77 12.14 4.49 -6.73
CA SER A 77 12.24 4.19 -5.31
C SER A 77 12.91 2.84 -5.08
N GLU A 78 13.28 2.60 -3.83
CA GLU A 78 13.51 1.24 -3.35
C GLU A 78 12.24 0.38 -3.44
N THR A 79 12.41 -0.92 -3.27
CA THR A 79 11.29 -1.87 -3.18
C THR A 79 10.92 -2.10 -1.71
N TRP A 80 9.71 -1.70 -1.34
CA TRP A 80 9.08 -2.11 -0.09
C TRP A 80 8.67 -3.59 -0.17
N LEU A 81 9.16 -4.38 0.77
CA LEU A 81 8.83 -5.80 0.94
C LEU A 81 8.17 -5.99 2.30
N TYR A 82 7.02 -6.66 2.32
CA TYR A 82 6.29 -6.91 3.55
C TYR A 82 5.52 -8.22 3.44
N GLN A 83 5.38 -8.92 4.57
CA GLN A 83 4.56 -10.11 4.67
C GLN A 83 3.41 -9.84 5.63
N TYR A 84 2.18 -9.97 5.13
CA TYR A 84 0.97 -9.76 5.90
C TYR A 84 0.33 -11.10 6.29
N PHE A 85 -0.11 -11.21 7.55
CA PHE A 85 -0.78 -12.38 8.08
C PHE A 85 -2.27 -12.06 8.28
N PRO A 86 -3.14 -12.41 7.32
CA PRO A 86 -4.55 -12.05 7.40
C PRO A 86 -5.24 -12.79 8.55
N PRO A 87 -6.15 -12.13 9.29
CA PRO A 87 -6.93 -12.81 10.31
C PRO A 87 -7.88 -13.84 9.68
N ALA A 88 -8.34 -14.77 10.53
CA ALA A 88 -9.37 -15.74 10.17
C ALA A 88 -10.66 -15.04 9.64
N PRO A 89 -11.39 -15.65 8.69
CA PRO A 89 -12.55 -15.02 8.04
C PRO A 89 -13.60 -14.45 9.00
N ASP A 90 -13.90 -15.17 10.08
CA ASP A 90 -14.88 -14.77 11.11
C ASP A 90 -14.47 -13.51 11.90
N LYS A 91 -13.16 -13.19 11.89
CA LYS A 91 -12.56 -12.02 12.52
C LYS A 91 -12.33 -10.85 11.56
N ARG A 92 -12.63 -11.01 10.26
CA ARG A 92 -12.53 -9.93 9.25
C ARG A 92 -13.70 -8.96 9.36
N ARG A 93 -13.78 -8.27 10.49
CA ARG A 93 -14.82 -7.29 10.80
C ARG A 93 -14.23 -5.90 10.73
N TYR A 94 -15.01 -4.94 10.22
CA TYR A 94 -14.63 -3.54 10.32
C TYR A 94 -14.61 -3.17 11.81
N VAL A 95 -13.43 -2.87 12.33
CA VAL A 95 -13.27 -2.32 13.67
C VAL A 95 -13.22 -0.81 13.48
N ASP A 96 -14.20 -0.11 14.03
CA ASP A 96 -14.11 1.35 14.11
C ASP A 96 -13.16 1.69 15.26
N ASP A 97 -11.90 1.94 14.92
CA ASP A 97 -10.84 2.23 15.89
C ASP A 97 -11.11 3.53 16.67
N ARG A 98 -12.07 4.37 16.25
CA ARG A 98 -12.50 5.56 17.00
C ARG A 98 -13.34 5.23 18.24
N ILE A 99 -13.86 4.01 18.31
CA ILE A 99 -14.73 3.54 19.41
C ILE A 99 -13.90 2.80 20.49
N MET A 100 -12.65 2.44 20.18
CA MET A 100 -11.71 1.91 21.17
C MET A 100 -11.29 3.04 22.12
N ARG A 101 -11.93 3.12 23.29
CA ARG A 101 -11.51 3.92 24.45
C ARG A 101 -10.82 3.05 25.48
#